data_AF-A0A836U1S8-F1
#
_entry.id   AF-A0A836U1S8-F1
#
_cell.length_a   1.000
_cell.length_b   1.000
_cell.length_c   1.000
_cell.angle_alpha   90.00
_cell.angle_beta   90.00
_cell.angle_gamma   90.00
#
_symmetry.space_group_name_H-M   'P 1'
#
loop_
_entity.id
_entity.type
_entity.pdbx_description
1 polymer ?
#
loop_
_entity_poly.entity_id
_entity_poly.type
_entity_poly.pdbx_seq_one_letter_code
_entity_poly.pdbx_strand_id
1 'polypeptide(L)'
;MNRKNKSIIRIPKSMVFVFGAEDGTLYDSEIREILMPDNFTLEVMGRFYDAKYVDTEEQLFGVTMDVIEHTLHHELGHALIHVLDITITGKEEDAVDGMATMLVILTNQTGSEIALSAADLFDLEGEDIKEFTTEDIWDEHSLDFQRFYNTICMIYGSDSTQYQYLIKELEITQDRAEMCIDDFQRQSKSWKKLLQPYLKDKTILN
;
A
#
# COMPACT_ATOMS: atom_id res chain seq x y z
N MET A 1 -19.06 18.56 -20.93
CA MET A 1 -19.42 18.06 -19.59
C MET A 1 -18.36 18.59 -18.63
N ASN A 2 -18.71 19.58 -17.80
CA ASN A 2 -17.74 20.33 -16.99
C ASN A 2 -17.31 19.48 -15.78
N ARG A 3 -16.29 18.62 -15.93
CA ARG A 3 -15.64 17.95 -14.79
C ARG A 3 -14.88 19.02 -14.02
N LYS A 4 -15.53 19.70 -13.07
CA LYS A 4 -14.84 20.53 -12.09
C LYS A 4 -13.82 19.63 -11.41
N ASN A 5 -12.54 19.97 -11.53
CA ASN A 5 -11.41 19.30 -10.89
C ASN A 5 -11.64 19.25 -9.37
N LYS A 6 -12.21 18.16 -8.87
CA LYS A 6 -12.42 17.90 -7.45
C LYS A 6 -11.14 17.29 -6.87
N SER A 7 -10.03 18.03 -6.91
CA SER A 7 -8.83 17.55 -6.18
C SER A 7 -9.16 17.55 -4.68
N ILE A 8 -8.90 16.41 -4.05
CA ILE A 8 -9.24 16.11 -2.65
C ILE A 8 -8.21 16.73 -1.71
N ILE A 9 -6.93 16.63 -2.10
CA ILE A 9 -5.78 17.18 -1.39
C ILE A 9 -5.30 18.44 -2.10
N ARG A 10 -4.96 19.49 -1.34
CA ARG A 10 -4.28 20.68 -1.81
C ARG A 10 -2.77 20.42 -1.78
N ILE A 11 -2.24 20.02 -2.92
CA ILE A 11 -0.81 19.78 -3.11
C ILE A 11 -0.14 21.11 -3.52
N PRO A 12 0.88 21.59 -2.79
CA PRO A 12 1.49 22.90 -3.04
C PRO A 12 2.37 22.93 -4.31
N LYS A 13 2.85 21.76 -4.76
CA LYS A 13 3.68 21.58 -5.95
C LYS A 13 3.04 20.50 -6.84
N SER A 14 3.12 20.67 -8.16
CA SER A 14 2.67 19.62 -9.08
C SER A 14 3.52 18.36 -8.93
N MET A 15 2.89 17.21 -9.12
CA MET A 15 3.54 15.89 -9.19
C MET A 15 3.16 15.28 -10.53
N VAL A 16 4.09 14.53 -11.13
CA VAL A 16 3.88 13.85 -12.41
C VAL A 16 3.95 12.34 -12.15
N PHE A 17 3.05 11.59 -12.77
CA PHE A 17 3.10 10.13 -12.78
C PHE A 17 3.56 9.71 -14.17
N VAL A 18 4.63 8.92 -14.24
CA VAL A 18 5.25 8.46 -15.47
C VAL A 18 5.12 6.94 -15.55
N PHE A 19 4.25 6.48 -16.45
CA PHE A 19 4.18 5.07 -16.84
C PHE A 19 5.18 4.78 -17.95
N GLY A 20 5.85 3.63 -17.89
CA GLY A 20 6.91 3.26 -18.84
C GLY A 20 8.24 3.95 -18.54
N ALA A 21 8.53 4.23 -17.26
CA ALA A 21 9.82 4.76 -16.84
C ALA A 21 10.96 3.74 -17.06
N GLU A 22 12.20 4.23 -17.24
CA GLU A 22 13.38 3.37 -17.42
C GLU A 22 14.00 2.90 -16.10
N ASP A 23 13.98 3.75 -15.06
CA ASP A 23 14.44 3.45 -13.69
C ASP A 23 13.38 2.68 -12.91
N GLY A 24 13.64 2.26 -11.65
CA GLY A 24 12.68 1.45 -10.86
C GLY A 24 11.34 2.12 -10.55
N THR A 25 10.43 1.36 -9.94
CA THR A 25 9.22 1.94 -9.34
C THR A 25 9.62 2.75 -8.10
N LEU A 26 9.51 4.08 -8.17
CA LEU A 26 9.86 4.97 -7.06
C LEU A 26 9.31 6.38 -7.24
N TYR A 27 9.23 7.11 -6.13
CA TYR A 27 9.11 8.56 -6.11
C TYR A 27 10.49 9.24 -6.11
N ASP A 28 10.82 9.95 -7.18
CA ASP A 28 12.04 10.78 -7.24
C ASP A 28 11.75 12.18 -6.68
N SER A 29 12.38 12.50 -5.54
CA SER A 29 12.21 13.80 -4.87
C SER A 29 12.88 14.98 -5.59
N GLU A 30 13.92 14.77 -6.39
CA GLU A 30 14.64 15.84 -7.11
C GLU A 30 13.76 16.41 -8.24
N ILE A 31 13.13 15.52 -8.99
CA ILE A 31 12.25 15.88 -10.12
C ILE A 31 10.76 15.89 -9.77
N ARG A 32 10.38 15.31 -8.62
CA ARG A 32 9.00 15.16 -8.11
C ARG A 32 8.11 14.33 -9.04
N GLU A 33 8.64 13.21 -9.47
CA GLU A 33 7.95 12.27 -10.36
C GLU A 33 7.78 10.93 -9.67
N ILE A 34 6.61 10.33 -9.84
CA ILE A 34 6.36 8.93 -9.50
C ILE A 34 6.60 8.15 -10.78
N LEU A 35 7.63 7.33 -10.76
CA LEU A 35 8.09 6.52 -11.87
C LEU A 35 7.52 5.11 -11.71
N MET A 36 6.90 4.59 -12.76
CA MET A 36 6.38 3.24 -12.79
C MET A 36 6.74 2.58 -14.13
N PRO A 37 7.73 1.68 -14.13
CA PRO A 37 8.12 0.95 -15.32
C PRO A 37 7.11 -0.08 -15.79
N ASP A 38 7.10 -0.36 -17.09
CA ASP A 38 6.26 -1.43 -17.65
C ASP A 38 6.73 -2.82 -17.18
N ASN A 39 8.02 -3.01 -16.92
CA ASN A 39 8.55 -4.30 -16.45
C ASN A 39 8.08 -4.64 -15.03
N PHE A 40 7.81 -3.65 -14.17
CA PHE A 40 7.23 -3.90 -12.85
C PHE A 40 5.86 -4.59 -12.97
N THR A 41 4.98 -4.08 -13.84
CA THR A 41 3.68 -4.73 -14.11
C THR A 41 3.84 -6.15 -14.64
N LEU A 42 4.82 -6.39 -15.52
CA LEU A 42 5.10 -7.73 -16.04
C LEU A 42 5.65 -8.67 -14.97
N GLU A 43 6.48 -8.17 -14.06
CA GLU A 43 7.03 -8.94 -12.94
C GLU A 43 5.91 -9.38 -11.98
N VAL A 44 5.07 -8.44 -11.54
CA VAL A 44 3.92 -8.71 -10.67
C VAL A 44 3.01 -9.76 -11.31
N MET A 45 2.65 -9.57 -12.58
CA MET A 45 1.82 -10.53 -13.31
C MET A 45 2.50 -11.91 -13.41
N GLY A 46 3.82 -11.95 -13.62
CA GLY A 46 4.61 -13.17 -13.66
C GLY A 46 4.58 -13.93 -12.33
N ARG A 47 4.74 -13.23 -11.20
CA ARG A 47 4.69 -13.83 -9.85
C ARG A 47 3.36 -14.51 -9.58
N PHE A 48 2.24 -13.82 -9.81
CA PHE A 48 0.91 -14.42 -9.63
C PHE A 48 0.63 -15.57 -10.59
N TYR A 49 1.12 -15.49 -11.83
CA TYR A 49 1.01 -16.56 -12.81
C TYR A 49 1.78 -17.81 -12.36
N ASP A 50 3.04 -17.65 -11.95
CA ASP A 50 3.91 -18.74 -11.54
C ASP A 50 3.41 -19.42 -10.25
N ALA A 51 2.88 -18.62 -9.32
CA ALA A 51 2.23 -19.09 -8.10
C ALA A 51 0.88 -19.80 -8.35
N LYS A 52 0.31 -19.69 -9.55
CA LYS A 52 -1.05 -20.17 -9.89
C LYS A 52 -2.10 -19.63 -8.92
N TYR A 53 -1.95 -18.36 -8.56
CA TYR A 53 -2.78 -17.70 -7.56
C TYR A 53 -4.26 -17.61 -8.00
N VAL A 54 -4.52 -17.50 -9.31
CA VAL A 54 -5.85 -17.37 -9.91
C VAL A 54 -6.02 -18.28 -11.13
N ASP A 55 -7.27 -18.60 -11.46
CA ASP A 55 -7.62 -19.59 -12.49
C ASP A 55 -7.77 -18.99 -13.90
N THR A 56 -7.94 -17.68 -14.03
CA THR A 56 -8.28 -17.02 -15.31
C THR A 56 -7.39 -15.81 -15.60
N GLU A 57 -7.19 -15.50 -16.88
CA GLU A 57 -6.44 -14.31 -17.32
C GLU A 57 -7.08 -13.00 -16.85
N GLU A 58 -8.42 -12.95 -16.75
CA GLU A 58 -9.14 -11.78 -16.23
C GLU A 58 -8.82 -11.55 -14.75
N GLN A 59 -8.82 -12.60 -13.94
CA GLN A 59 -8.44 -12.50 -12.53
C GLN A 59 -6.95 -12.15 -12.38
N LEU A 60 -6.08 -12.70 -13.23
CA LEU A 60 -4.65 -12.39 -13.22
C LEU A 60 -4.40 -10.91 -13.49
N PHE A 61 -5.10 -10.35 -14.49
CA PHE A 61 -5.07 -8.93 -14.76
C PHE A 61 -5.63 -8.11 -13.58
N GLY A 62 -6.71 -8.58 -12.96
CA GLY A 62 -7.30 -7.94 -11.77
C GLY A 62 -6.32 -7.79 -10.61
N VAL A 63 -5.75 -8.91 -10.13
CA VAL A 63 -4.80 -8.89 -9.00
C VAL A 63 -3.52 -8.13 -9.34
N THR A 64 -3.08 -8.16 -10.60
CA THR A 64 -1.95 -7.35 -11.06
C THR A 64 -2.28 -5.86 -10.93
N MET A 65 -3.45 -5.42 -11.41
CA MET A 65 -3.85 -4.02 -11.36
C MET A 65 -4.11 -3.53 -9.93
N ASP A 66 -4.60 -4.40 -9.06
CA ASP A 66 -4.75 -4.13 -7.63
C ASP A 66 -3.40 -3.80 -6.99
N VAL A 67 -2.36 -4.62 -7.22
CA VAL A 67 -1.00 -4.35 -6.76
C VAL A 67 -0.50 -3.02 -7.31
N ILE A 68 -0.64 -2.78 -8.62
CA ILE A 68 -0.23 -1.52 -9.23
C ILE A 68 -0.91 -0.32 -8.56
N GLU A 69 -2.20 -0.43 -8.24
CA GLU A 69 -2.92 0.62 -7.52
C GLU A 69 -2.37 0.83 -6.11
N HIS A 70 -2.09 -0.23 -5.35
CA HIS A 70 -1.50 -0.11 -4.02
C HIS A 70 -0.10 0.53 -4.09
N THR A 71 0.78 0.07 -4.98
CA THR A 71 2.13 0.63 -5.18
C THR A 71 2.07 2.10 -5.57
N LEU A 72 1.13 2.51 -6.44
CA LEU A 72 0.94 3.93 -6.76
C LEU A 72 0.58 4.77 -5.53
N HIS A 73 -0.21 4.22 -4.60
CA HIS A 73 -0.53 4.90 -3.36
C HIS A 73 0.64 4.92 -2.37
N HIS A 74 1.49 3.90 -2.39
CA HIS A 74 2.75 3.86 -1.64
C HIS A 74 3.68 4.99 -2.11
N GLU A 75 3.92 5.12 -3.42
CA GLU A 75 4.75 6.19 -3.97
C GLU A 75 4.14 7.58 -3.78
N LEU A 76 2.81 7.67 -3.83
CA LEU A 76 2.09 8.89 -3.45
C LEU A 76 2.36 9.26 -1.98
N GLY A 77 2.59 8.29 -1.11
CA GLY A 77 2.98 8.50 0.29
C GLY A 77 4.29 9.25 0.40
N HIS A 78 5.35 8.76 -0.24
CA HIS A 78 6.64 9.45 -0.31
C HIS A 78 6.48 10.86 -0.87
N ALA A 79 5.73 11.00 -1.95
CA ALA A 79 5.48 12.28 -2.58
C ALA A 79 4.79 13.26 -1.62
N LEU A 80 3.76 12.81 -0.89
CA LEU A 80 3.05 13.64 0.09
C LEU A 80 3.94 14.00 1.27
N ILE A 81 4.75 13.07 1.79
CA ILE A 81 5.71 13.33 2.86
C ILE A 81 6.65 14.47 2.46
N HIS A 82 7.26 14.34 1.28
CA HIS A 82 8.21 15.31 0.77
C HIS A 82 7.58 16.68 0.48
N VAL A 83 6.44 16.73 -0.26
CA VAL A 83 5.87 18.02 -0.69
C VAL A 83 5.12 18.77 0.41
N LEU A 84 4.68 18.07 1.45
CA LEU A 84 3.97 18.64 2.60
C LEU A 84 4.85 18.79 3.84
N ASP A 85 6.13 18.41 3.77
CA ASP A 85 7.12 18.48 4.85
C ASP A 85 6.62 17.74 6.12
N ILE A 86 6.11 16.52 5.91
CA ILE A 86 5.60 15.68 7.01
C ILE A 86 6.79 15.01 7.70
N THR A 87 6.93 15.20 9.00
CA THR A 87 7.98 14.53 9.78
C THR A 87 7.61 13.07 10.08
N ILE A 88 8.51 12.15 9.73
CA ILE A 88 8.44 10.74 10.09
C ILE A 88 9.53 10.43 11.14
N THR A 89 9.18 9.65 12.16
CA THR A 89 10.09 9.31 13.28
C THR A 89 10.46 7.82 13.31
N GLY A 90 10.02 7.05 12.32
CA GLY A 90 10.29 5.61 12.15
C GLY A 90 10.75 5.30 10.73
N LYS A 91 10.57 4.07 10.26
CA LYS A 91 10.76 3.70 8.85
C LYS A 91 9.72 4.42 7.99
N GLU A 92 10.17 5.10 6.94
CA GLU A 92 9.26 5.78 6.01
C GLU A 92 8.43 4.77 5.22
N GLU A 93 9.06 3.71 4.73
CA GLU A 93 8.42 2.57 4.04
C GLU A 93 7.21 2.01 4.80
N ASP A 94 7.37 1.66 6.08
CA ASP A 94 6.27 1.14 6.89
C ASP A 94 5.13 2.17 7.04
N ALA A 95 5.47 3.46 7.10
CA ALA A 95 4.49 4.52 7.22
C ALA A 95 3.69 4.68 5.92
N VAL A 96 4.35 4.62 4.76
CA VAL A 96 3.69 4.76 3.45
C VAL A 96 2.97 3.49 3.02
N ASP A 97 3.43 2.29 3.37
CA ASP A 97 2.68 1.03 3.21
C ASP A 97 1.36 1.06 3.98
N GLY A 98 1.42 1.50 5.24
CA GLY A 98 0.24 1.70 6.07
C GLY A 98 -0.69 2.78 5.51
N MET A 99 -0.14 3.85 4.94
CA MET A 99 -0.91 4.89 4.28
C MET A 99 -1.62 4.37 3.02
N ALA A 100 -0.89 3.65 2.16
CA ALA A 100 -1.41 3.11 0.92
C ALA A 100 -2.57 2.16 1.20
N THR A 101 -2.36 1.22 2.11
CA THR A 101 -3.38 0.28 2.60
C THR A 101 -4.61 0.99 3.16
N MET A 102 -4.41 1.99 4.02
CA MET A 102 -5.51 2.79 4.55
C MET A 102 -6.28 3.53 3.44
N LEU A 103 -5.57 4.15 2.48
CA LEU A 103 -6.20 4.93 1.43
C LEU A 103 -7.05 4.05 0.52
N VAL A 104 -6.54 2.91 0.05
CA VAL A 104 -7.32 2.02 -0.82
C VAL A 104 -8.57 1.51 -0.08
N ILE A 105 -8.44 1.08 1.18
CA ILE A 105 -9.58 0.62 2.01
C ILE A 105 -10.63 1.71 2.19
N LEU A 106 -10.22 2.95 2.48
CA LEU A 106 -11.17 4.03 2.79
C LEU A 106 -11.79 4.68 1.56
N THR A 107 -11.19 4.54 0.38
CA THR A 107 -11.60 5.30 -0.82
C THR A 107 -12.17 4.43 -1.94
N ASN A 108 -11.96 3.11 -1.90
CA ASN A 108 -12.48 2.16 -2.88
C ASN A 108 -13.45 1.15 -2.24
N GLN A 109 -14.49 0.78 -2.99
CA GLN A 109 -15.44 -0.26 -2.54
C GLN A 109 -14.78 -1.63 -2.45
N THR A 110 -13.77 -1.88 -3.30
CA THR A 110 -12.94 -3.09 -3.33
C THR A 110 -11.57 -2.85 -2.68
N GLY A 111 -11.48 -1.87 -1.76
CA GLY A 111 -10.21 -1.41 -1.21
C GLY A 111 -9.46 -2.46 -0.41
N SER A 112 -10.18 -3.33 0.31
CA SER A 112 -9.57 -4.42 1.05
C SER A 112 -9.08 -5.54 0.15
N GLU A 113 -9.76 -5.79 -0.97
CA GLU A 113 -9.29 -6.72 -2.01
C GLU A 113 -8.00 -6.20 -2.66
N ILE A 114 -7.92 -4.89 -2.94
CA ILE A 114 -6.69 -4.25 -3.43
C ILE A 114 -5.54 -4.43 -2.43
N ALA A 115 -5.81 -4.17 -1.15
CA ALA A 115 -4.82 -4.36 -0.09
C ALA A 115 -4.41 -5.83 0.10
N LEU A 116 -5.35 -6.78 -0.11
CA LEU A 116 -5.06 -8.20 -0.02
C LEU A 116 -4.16 -8.67 -1.16
N SER A 117 -4.44 -8.24 -2.41
CA SER A 117 -3.57 -8.50 -3.56
C SER A 117 -2.14 -7.97 -3.31
N ALA A 118 -2.00 -6.79 -2.71
CA ALA A 118 -0.69 -6.25 -2.32
C ALA A 118 -0.01 -7.07 -1.20
N ALA A 119 -0.77 -7.50 -0.19
CA ALA A 119 -0.25 -8.39 0.84
C ALA A 119 0.27 -9.68 0.22
N ASP A 120 -0.51 -10.32 -0.66
CA ASP A 120 -0.14 -11.59 -1.28
C ASP A 120 1.09 -11.45 -2.19
N LEU A 121 1.32 -10.29 -2.81
CA LEU A 121 2.60 -10.02 -3.47
C LEU A 121 3.76 -10.07 -2.47
N PHE A 122 3.64 -9.41 -1.30
CA PHE A 122 4.68 -9.47 -0.27
C PHE A 122 4.90 -10.89 0.26
N ASP A 123 3.87 -11.72 0.33
CA ASP A 123 4.02 -13.14 0.68
C ASP A 123 4.85 -13.87 -0.38
N LEU A 124 4.52 -13.70 -1.67
CA LEU A 124 5.25 -14.28 -2.78
C LEU A 124 6.72 -13.82 -2.86
N GLU A 125 6.98 -12.54 -2.59
CA GLU A 125 8.35 -11.99 -2.51
C GLU A 125 9.11 -12.59 -1.32
N GLY A 126 8.44 -12.71 -0.17
CA GLY A 126 9.01 -13.35 1.02
C GLY A 126 9.42 -14.81 0.79
N GLU A 127 8.70 -15.55 -0.06
CA GLU A 127 9.04 -16.94 -0.41
C GLU A 127 10.35 -17.07 -1.20
N ASP A 128 10.81 -16.01 -1.88
CA ASP A 128 12.08 -16.03 -2.63
C ASP A 128 13.30 -16.10 -1.68
N ILE A 129 13.18 -15.59 -0.46
CA ILE A 129 14.26 -15.53 0.52
C ILE A 129 14.46 -16.92 1.15
N LYS A 130 15.55 -17.61 0.78
CA LYS A 130 15.91 -18.91 1.37
C LYS A 130 16.74 -18.79 2.63
N GLU A 131 17.58 -17.77 2.72
CA GLU A 131 18.39 -17.44 3.89
C GLU A 131 18.45 -15.92 4.02
N PHE A 132 18.17 -15.40 5.22
CA PHE A 132 18.28 -13.97 5.48
C PHE A 132 19.74 -13.54 5.51
N THR A 133 20.04 -12.52 4.73
CA THR A 133 21.31 -11.82 4.69
C THR A 133 21.31 -10.65 5.69
N THR A 134 22.45 -9.99 5.86
CA THR A 134 22.48 -8.75 6.66
C THR A 134 21.76 -7.63 5.92
N GLU A 135 21.83 -7.68 4.59
CA GLU A 135 21.16 -6.77 3.68
C GLU A 135 19.65 -6.77 3.85
N ASP A 136 19.03 -7.94 3.99
CA ASP A 136 17.58 -8.03 4.24
C ASP A 136 17.17 -7.44 5.60
N ILE A 137 18.07 -7.51 6.60
CA ILE A 137 17.76 -7.12 7.98
C ILE A 137 17.85 -5.59 8.17
N TRP A 138 18.80 -4.94 7.49
CA TRP A 138 19.00 -3.48 7.60
C TRP A 138 18.36 -2.69 6.46
N ASP A 139 17.59 -3.36 5.60
CA ASP A 139 16.86 -2.74 4.50
C ASP A 139 15.95 -1.62 5.01
N GLU A 140 15.66 -0.65 4.14
CA GLU A 140 14.73 0.42 4.45
C GLU A 140 13.32 -0.14 4.67
N HIS A 141 12.92 -1.11 3.85
CA HIS A 141 11.68 -1.86 4.02
C HIS A 141 11.78 -2.81 5.22
N SER A 142 10.62 -3.09 5.83
CA SER A 142 10.50 -4.29 6.65
C SER A 142 10.57 -5.53 5.76
N LEU A 143 10.91 -6.70 6.34
CA LEU A 143 10.92 -7.96 5.59
C LEU A 143 9.55 -8.19 4.93
N ASP A 144 9.50 -8.82 3.76
CA ASP A 144 8.25 -8.93 3.00
C ASP A 144 7.15 -9.67 3.79
N PHE A 145 7.49 -10.73 4.53
CA PHE A 145 6.53 -11.35 5.46
C PHE A 145 6.03 -10.42 6.57
N GLN A 146 6.85 -9.46 7.04
CA GLN A 146 6.38 -8.44 7.97
C GLN A 146 5.41 -7.48 7.27
N ARG A 147 5.69 -7.09 6.03
CA ARG A 147 4.80 -6.24 5.21
C ARG A 147 3.47 -6.95 4.94
N PHE A 148 3.50 -8.25 4.59
CA PHE A 148 2.32 -9.11 4.47
C PHE A 148 1.48 -9.08 5.75
N TYR A 149 2.05 -9.48 6.90
CA TYR A 149 1.29 -9.54 8.15
C TYR A 149 0.82 -8.17 8.63
N ASN A 150 1.58 -7.10 8.40
CA ASN A 150 1.14 -5.73 8.70
C ASN A 150 -0.06 -5.32 7.84
N THR A 151 -0.07 -5.69 6.56
CA THR A 151 -1.17 -5.40 5.64
C THR A 151 -2.42 -6.20 5.99
N ILE A 152 -2.29 -7.51 6.28
CA ILE A 152 -3.38 -8.34 6.80
C ILE A 152 -3.97 -7.76 8.09
N CYS A 153 -3.11 -7.29 8.99
CA CYS A 153 -3.50 -6.67 10.26
C CYS A 153 -4.31 -5.38 10.02
N MET A 154 -3.92 -4.56 9.04
CA MET A 154 -4.67 -3.37 8.63
C MET A 154 -6.03 -3.71 8.02
N ILE A 155 -6.10 -4.74 7.16
CA ILE A 155 -7.36 -5.23 6.56
C ILE A 155 -8.30 -5.72 7.67
N TYR A 156 -7.84 -6.61 8.54
CA TYR A 156 -8.63 -7.11 9.66
C TYR A 156 -9.08 -5.98 10.60
N GLY A 157 -8.19 -5.05 10.92
CA GLY A 157 -8.50 -3.92 11.79
C GLY A 157 -9.55 -2.96 11.22
N SER A 158 -9.71 -2.91 9.88
CA SER A 158 -10.73 -2.08 9.22
C SER A 158 -12.15 -2.64 9.35
N ASP A 159 -12.32 -3.97 9.29
CA ASP A 159 -13.58 -4.67 9.55
C ASP A 159 -13.30 -6.08 10.08
N SER A 160 -13.19 -6.18 11.40
CA SER A 160 -12.87 -7.43 12.08
C SER A 160 -13.97 -8.49 11.95
N THR A 161 -15.19 -8.09 11.55
CA THR A 161 -16.30 -9.03 11.34
C THR A 161 -16.20 -9.67 9.97
N GLN A 162 -15.98 -8.86 8.93
CA GLN A 162 -15.86 -9.32 7.55
C GLN A 162 -14.60 -10.19 7.35
N TYR A 163 -13.48 -9.78 7.94
CA TYR A 163 -12.17 -10.40 7.68
C TYR A 163 -11.72 -11.39 8.77
N GLN A 164 -12.64 -11.88 9.60
CA GLN A 164 -12.35 -12.88 10.63
C GLN A 164 -11.77 -14.19 10.08
N TYR A 165 -11.99 -14.49 8.80
CA TYR A 165 -11.43 -15.67 8.15
C TYR A 165 -9.89 -15.58 8.02
N LEU A 166 -9.33 -14.41 7.73
CA LEU A 166 -7.88 -14.20 7.61
C LEU A 166 -7.15 -14.57 8.90
N ILE A 167 -7.69 -14.18 10.05
CA ILE A 167 -7.13 -14.51 11.38
C ILE A 167 -7.15 -16.02 11.61
N LYS A 168 -8.19 -16.72 11.15
CA LYS A 168 -8.31 -18.17 11.32
C LYS A 168 -7.38 -18.94 10.39
N GLU A 169 -7.30 -18.53 9.12
CA GLU A 169 -6.50 -19.19 8.09
C GLU A 169 -5.00 -19.03 8.36
N LEU A 170 -4.58 -17.84 8.80
CA LEU A 170 -3.18 -17.54 9.12
C LEU A 170 -2.80 -17.90 10.57
N GLU A 171 -3.71 -18.52 11.32
CA GLU A 171 -3.53 -18.93 12.72
C GLU A 171 -3.03 -17.80 13.63
N ILE A 172 -3.46 -16.55 13.36
CA ILE A 172 -3.08 -15.38 14.15
C ILE A 172 -3.75 -15.47 15.52
N THR A 173 -2.97 -15.26 16.58
CA THR A 173 -3.48 -15.30 17.95
C THR A 173 -4.54 -14.23 18.19
N GLN A 174 -5.52 -14.53 19.05
CA GLN A 174 -6.58 -13.57 19.38
C GLN A 174 -6.02 -12.25 19.94
N ASP A 175 -4.99 -12.32 20.80
CA ASP A 175 -4.30 -11.14 21.34
C ASP A 175 -3.70 -10.27 20.21
N ARG A 176 -3.11 -10.88 19.18
CA ARG A 176 -2.58 -10.14 18.03
C ARG A 176 -3.69 -9.55 17.16
N ALA A 177 -4.77 -10.30 16.95
CA ALA A 177 -5.94 -9.83 16.20
C ALA A 177 -6.58 -8.59 16.88
N GLU A 178 -6.69 -8.58 18.21
CA GLU A 178 -7.17 -7.41 18.94
C GLU A 178 -6.26 -6.19 18.76
N MET A 179 -4.94 -6.38 18.81
CA MET A 179 -3.97 -5.31 18.50
C MET A 179 -4.11 -4.79 17.07
N CYS A 180 -4.51 -5.61 16.11
CA CYS A 180 -4.71 -5.17 14.72
C CYS A 180 -5.81 -4.11 14.57
N ILE A 181 -6.87 -4.21 15.37
CA ILE A 181 -7.94 -3.20 15.40
C ILE A 181 -7.37 -1.85 15.90
N ASP A 182 -6.57 -1.88 16.96
CA ASP A 182 -5.91 -0.69 17.50
C ASP A 182 -4.86 -0.13 16.53
N ASP A 183 -4.14 -0.99 15.81
CA ASP A 183 -3.13 -0.62 14.82
C ASP A 183 -3.78 0.14 13.65
N PHE A 184 -4.86 -0.39 13.07
CA PHE A 184 -5.60 0.29 12.00
C PHE A 184 -6.17 1.63 12.46
N GLN A 185 -6.79 1.69 13.65
CA GLN A 185 -7.33 2.95 14.20
C GLN A 185 -6.22 3.98 14.44
N ARG A 186 -5.08 3.56 14.97
CA ARG A 186 -3.95 4.44 15.28
C ARG A 186 -3.31 4.99 14.00
N GLN A 187 -3.03 4.13 13.02
CA GLN A 187 -2.44 4.53 11.75
C GLN A 187 -3.38 5.45 10.99
N SER A 188 -4.66 5.06 10.87
CA SER A 188 -5.64 5.87 10.13
C SER A 188 -5.85 7.24 10.76
N LYS A 189 -5.97 7.32 12.09
CA LYS A 189 -6.07 8.59 12.81
C LYS A 189 -4.83 9.47 12.63
N SER A 190 -3.64 8.88 12.60
CA SER A 190 -2.37 9.59 12.43
C SER A 190 -2.30 10.22 11.04
N TRP A 191 -2.50 9.43 9.99
CA TRP A 191 -2.50 9.92 8.61
C TRP A 191 -3.62 10.94 8.34
N LYS A 192 -4.85 10.68 8.83
CA LYS A 192 -5.95 11.67 8.76
C LYS A 192 -5.56 13.00 9.40
N LYS A 193 -4.89 12.97 10.55
CA LYS A 193 -4.44 14.19 11.25
C LYS A 193 -3.33 14.92 10.48
N LEU A 194 -2.37 14.19 9.92
CA LEU A 194 -1.28 14.75 9.10
C LEU A 194 -1.80 15.40 7.82
N LEU A 195 -2.78 14.77 7.16
CA LEU A 195 -3.35 15.26 5.91
C LEU A 195 -4.44 16.33 6.09
N GLN A 196 -5.10 16.40 7.25
CA GLN A 196 -6.23 17.30 7.52
C GLN A 196 -5.99 18.78 7.13
N PRO A 197 -4.81 19.39 7.35
CA PRO A 197 -4.55 20.78 6.93
C PRO A 197 -4.60 20.97 5.41
N TYR A 198 -4.41 19.90 4.64
CA TYR A 198 -4.28 19.90 3.20
C TYR A 198 -5.54 19.39 2.48
N LEU A 199 -6.48 18.74 3.18
CA LEU A 199 -7.76 18.32 2.59
C LEU A 199 -8.65 19.51 2.24
N LYS A 200 -9.18 19.54 1.01
CA LYS A 200 -10.18 20.53 0.59
C LYS A 200 -11.57 20.24 1.17
N ASP A 201 -11.87 18.97 1.38
CA ASP A 201 -13.04 18.49 2.12
C ASP A 201 -12.58 17.55 3.23
N LYS A 202 -12.79 17.98 4.48
CA LYS A 202 -12.33 17.28 5.67
C LYS A 202 -13.14 16.03 6.00
N THR A 203 -14.20 15.75 5.24
CA THR A 203 -15.07 14.58 5.45
C THR A 203 -14.64 13.36 4.62
N ILE A 204 -13.77 13.54 3.63
CA ILE A 204 -13.41 12.49 2.67
C ILE A 204 -12.69 11.29 3.32
N LEU A 205 -11.95 11.53 4.40
CA LEU A 205 -11.28 10.47 5.13
C LEU A 205 -12.03 10.08 6.42
N ASN A 206 -13.29 10.48 6.63
CA ASN A 206 -14.04 10.16 7.85
C ASN A 206 -15.06 9.05 7.64
#